data_AF-A0AAJ4D1R8-F1
#
_entry.id   AF-A0AAJ4D1R8-F1
#
_cell.length_a   1.000
_cell.length_b   1.000
_cell.length_c   1.000
_cell.angle_alpha   90.00
_cell.angle_beta   90.00
_cell.angle_gamma   90.00
#
_symmetry.space_group_name_H-M   'P 1'
#
loop_
_entity.id
_entity.type
_entity.pdbx_description
1 polymer ?
#
loop_
_entity_poly.entity_id
_entity_poly.type
_entity_poly.pdbx_seq_one_letter_code
_entity_poly.pdbx_strand_id
1 'polypeptide(L)'
;MNTKKFNRMRRAVENGAIPYVEWESRRIAHLIKDMTAFEQRCYEKIGKAIEIFSGNGRDKRALIQYIIKQERNHFLKKHKLRNDVAIEYINEEGTVWEPEDVSTNVVGEVLLKEKVALLAQGDPRKRVILEAWIRGCTNDTDISTLLAQRFGGNARSHCRFIQRFRSRCQSQLAA
;
A
#
# COMPACT_ATOMS: atom_id res chain seq x y z
N MET A 1 -33.65 9.93 8.63
CA MET A 1 -32.50 10.31 7.77
C MET A 1 -32.83 11.62 7.07
N ASN A 2 -31.92 12.62 7.07
CA ASN A 2 -32.18 13.93 6.46
C ASN A 2 -32.27 13.78 4.91
N THR A 3 -33.35 14.26 4.28
CA THR A 3 -33.60 14.17 2.82
C THR A 3 -32.42 14.69 1.99
N LYS A 4 -31.72 15.71 2.49
CA LYS A 4 -30.51 16.25 1.84
C LYS A 4 -29.35 15.25 1.83
N LYS A 5 -29.18 14.46 2.89
CA LYS A 5 -28.14 13.42 2.96
C LYS A 5 -28.43 12.27 2.00
N PHE A 6 -29.68 11.82 1.96
CA PHE A 6 -30.11 10.78 1.03
C PHE A 6 -29.89 11.20 -0.43
N ASN A 7 -30.25 12.44 -0.79
CA ASN A 7 -30.02 12.96 -2.14
C ASN A 7 -28.53 13.02 -2.52
N ARG A 8 -27.64 13.32 -1.57
CA ARG A 8 -26.19 13.30 -1.81
C ARG A 8 -25.67 11.89 -2.04
N MET A 9 -26.09 10.93 -1.22
CA MET A 9 -25.70 9.53 -1.39
C MET A 9 -26.17 9.00 -2.76
N ARG A 10 -27.42 9.27 -3.13
CA ARG A 10 -27.97 8.92 -4.45
C ARG A 10 -27.13 9.53 -5.59
N ARG A 11 -26.77 10.81 -5.49
CA ARG A 11 -25.92 11.49 -6.48
C ARG A 11 -24.53 10.88 -6.60
N ALA A 12 -23.92 10.47 -5.49
CA ALA A 12 -22.63 9.78 -5.51
C ALA A 12 -22.72 8.45 -6.27
N VAL A 13 -23.77 7.67 -6.00
CA VAL A 13 -24.05 6.41 -6.69
C VAL A 13 -24.26 6.62 -8.19
N GLU A 14 -25.12 7.58 -8.57
CA GLU A 14 -25.42 7.93 -9.98
C GLU A 14 -24.17 8.38 -10.76
N ASN A 15 -23.14 8.88 -10.07
CA ASN A 15 -21.88 9.31 -10.68
C ASN A 15 -20.75 8.26 -10.54
N GLY A 16 -21.09 6.99 -10.27
CA GLY A 16 -20.16 5.88 -10.33
C GLY A 16 -19.20 5.76 -9.13
N ALA A 17 -19.59 6.27 -7.96
CA ALA A 17 -18.75 6.19 -6.76
C ALA A 17 -18.62 4.77 -6.16
N ILE A 18 -19.62 3.91 -6.37
CA ILE A 18 -19.72 2.57 -5.76
C ILE A 18 -18.43 1.76 -5.86
N PRO A 19 -17.87 1.47 -7.06
CA PRO A 19 -16.70 0.59 -7.17
C PRO A 19 -15.47 1.14 -6.44
N TYR A 20 -15.33 2.47 -6.32
CA TYR A 20 -14.23 3.09 -5.61
C TYR A 20 -14.39 3.01 -4.09
N VAL A 21 -15.61 3.21 -3.60
CA VAL A 21 -15.91 3.11 -2.16
C VAL A 21 -15.77 1.66 -1.72
N GLU A 22 -16.38 0.70 -2.43
CA GLU A 22 -16.29 -0.73 -2.10
C GLU A 22 -14.86 -1.28 -2.14
N TRP A 23 -14.05 -0.82 -3.10
CA TRP A 23 -12.63 -1.20 -3.16
C TRP A 23 -11.87 -0.70 -1.93
N GLU A 24 -12.05 0.56 -1.54
CA GLU A 24 -11.35 1.11 -0.37
C GLU A 24 -11.89 0.50 0.94
N SER A 25 -13.19 0.29 1.06
CA SER A 25 -13.83 -0.41 2.18
C SER A 25 -13.17 -1.77 2.44
N ARG A 26 -13.03 -2.60 1.39
CA ARG A 26 -12.36 -3.91 1.51
C ARG A 26 -10.92 -3.79 1.99
N ARG A 27 -10.18 -2.78 1.51
CA ARG A 27 -8.78 -2.56 1.92
C ARG A 27 -8.64 -2.23 3.40
N ILE A 28 -9.57 -1.48 3.97
CA ILE A 28 -9.50 -1.02 5.37
C ILE A 28 -10.37 -1.83 6.33
N ALA A 29 -11.04 -2.89 5.85
CA ALA A 29 -11.95 -3.72 6.65
C ALA A 29 -11.31 -4.37 7.88
N HIS A 30 -10.00 -4.64 7.81
CA HIS A 30 -9.26 -5.17 8.95
C HIS A 30 -8.94 -4.11 10.01
N LEU A 31 -8.98 -2.83 9.66
CA LEU A 31 -8.61 -1.70 10.53
C LEU A 31 -9.82 -1.12 11.27
N ILE A 32 -10.99 -1.14 10.63
CA ILE A 32 -12.17 -0.39 11.08
C ILE A 32 -13.24 -1.33 11.64
N LYS A 33 -13.83 -0.95 12.77
CA LYS A 33 -14.94 -1.69 13.40
C LYS A 33 -16.29 -1.49 12.69
N ASP A 34 -16.59 -0.27 12.25
CA ASP A 34 -17.85 0.11 11.61
C ASP A 34 -17.62 0.54 10.16
N MET A 35 -17.72 -0.42 9.25
CA MET A 35 -17.55 -0.20 7.81
C MET A 35 -18.70 0.63 7.23
N THR A 36 -19.93 0.39 7.67
CA THR A 36 -21.13 1.06 7.16
C THR A 36 -21.06 2.56 7.41
N ALA A 37 -20.57 2.98 8.58
CA ALA A 37 -20.37 4.40 8.89
C ALA A 37 -19.32 5.07 7.99
N PHE A 38 -18.26 4.34 7.61
CA PHE A 38 -17.26 4.85 6.67
C PHE A 38 -17.86 5.05 5.27
N GLU A 39 -18.57 4.04 4.75
CA GLU A 39 -19.18 4.08 3.42
C GLU A 39 -20.21 5.20 3.30
N GLN A 40 -21.10 5.32 4.29
CA GLN A 40 -22.11 6.38 4.32
C GLN A 40 -21.48 7.77 4.26
N ARG A 41 -20.39 8.00 4.99
CA ARG A 41 -19.67 9.28 4.99
C ARG A 41 -19.00 9.56 3.65
N CYS A 42 -18.41 8.54 3.03
CA CYS A 42 -17.85 8.65 1.69
C CYS A 42 -18.92 9.09 0.69
N TYR A 43 -20.05 8.39 0.63
CA TYR A 43 -21.15 8.74 -0.28
C TYR A 43 -21.73 10.14 0.00
N GLU A 44 -21.87 10.54 1.27
CA GLU A 44 -22.36 11.87 1.62
C GLU A 44 -21.40 12.97 1.13
N LYS A 45 -20.09 12.81 1.37
CA LYS A 45 -19.07 13.80 0.97
C LYS A 45 -18.87 13.87 -0.54
N ILE A 46 -18.85 12.71 -1.21
CA ILE A 46 -18.78 12.64 -2.68
C ILE A 46 -19.99 13.35 -3.29
N GLY A 47 -21.20 13.03 -2.83
CA GLY A 47 -22.42 13.66 -3.32
C GLY A 47 -22.41 15.18 -3.15
N LYS A 48 -21.94 15.67 -1.99
CA LYS A 48 -21.78 17.11 -1.73
C LYS A 48 -20.76 17.76 -2.66
N ALA A 49 -19.62 17.11 -2.91
CA ALA A 49 -18.60 17.66 -3.79
C ALA A 49 -19.07 17.71 -5.24
N ILE A 50 -19.76 16.67 -5.71
CA ILE A 50 -20.35 16.64 -7.05
C ILE A 50 -21.43 17.73 -7.19
N GLU A 51 -22.22 17.96 -6.14
CA GLU A 51 -23.18 19.08 -6.10
C GLU A 51 -22.49 20.43 -6.30
N ILE A 52 -21.41 20.70 -5.56
CA ILE A 52 -20.65 21.96 -5.63
C ILE A 52 -19.91 22.12 -6.97
N PHE A 53 -19.34 21.06 -7.51
CA PHE A 53 -18.45 21.11 -8.68
C PHE A 53 -19.13 20.69 -10.00
N SER A 54 -20.45 20.53 -10.01
CA SER A 54 -21.23 20.01 -11.15
C SER A 54 -21.00 20.74 -12.48
N GLY A 55 -20.59 22.02 -12.45
CA GLY A 55 -20.30 22.84 -13.65
C GLY A 55 -18.82 23.11 -13.93
N ASN A 56 -17.87 22.55 -13.18
CA ASN A 56 -16.48 23.02 -13.17
C ASN A 56 -15.51 22.20 -14.07
N GLY A 57 -16.04 21.32 -14.94
CA GLY A 57 -15.25 20.54 -15.92
C GLY A 57 -14.21 19.55 -15.34
N ARG A 58 -14.04 19.48 -14.01
CA ARG A 58 -13.07 18.59 -13.36
C ARG A 58 -13.42 17.12 -13.57
N ASP A 59 -12.37 16.29 -13.71
CA ASP A 59 -12.54 14.85 -13.77
C ASP A 59 -13.19 14.33 -12.48
N LYS A 60 -14.42 13.83 -12.65
CA LYS A 60 -15.24 13.28 -11.56
C LYS A 60 -14.56 12.10 -10.90
N ARG A 61 -13.80 11.30 -11.65
CA ARG A 61 -13.09 10.13 -11.13
C ARG A 61 -11.99 10.55 -10.16
N ALA A 62 -11.13 11.50 -10.57
CA ALA A 62 -10.08 12.04 -9.71
C ALA A 62 -10.66 12.67 -8.43
N LEU A 63 -11.78 13.39 -8.55
CA LEU A 63 -12.47 13.97 -7.40
C LEU A 63 -12.99 12.91 -6.41
N ILE A 64 -13.64 11.86 -6.91
CA ILE A 64 -14.15 10.75 -6.10
C ILE A 64 -12.99 10.08 -5.32
N GLN A 65 -11.91 9.73 -6.01
CA GLN A 65 -10.75 9.08 -5.39
C GLN A 65 -10.09 9.98 -4.34
N TYR A 66 -9.96 11.28 -4.62
CA TYR A 66 -9.44 12.25 -3.67
C TYR A 66 -10.28 12.29 -2.40
N ILE A 67 -11.60 12.36 -2.53
CA ILE A 67 -12.52 12.42 -1.37
C ILE A 67 -12.44 11.14 -0.53
N ILE A 68 -12.39 9.97 -1.17
CA ILE A 68 -12.26 8.69 -0.47
C ILE A 68 -10.94 8.63 0.31
N LYS A 69 -9.82 9.07 -0.29
CA LYS A 69 -8.52 9.14 0.39
C LYS A 69 -8.56 10.05 1.61
N GLN A 70 -9.17 11.24 1.48
CA GLN A 70 -9.31 12.18 2.58
C GLN A 70 -10.21 11.62 3.69
N GLU A 71 -11.34 11.01 3.33
CA GLU A 71 -12.27 10.47 4.32
C GLU A 71 -11.68 9.27 5.05
N ARG A 72 -10.96 8.39 4.35
CA ARG A 72 -10.22 7.31 4.99
C ARG A 72 -9.25 7.84 6.04
N ASN A 73 -8.41 8.80 5.66
CA ASN A 73 -7.43 9.37 6.58
C ASN A 73 -8.12 10.00 7.80
N HIS A 74 -9.24 10.69 7.60
CA HIS A 74 -10.03 11.25 8.70
C HIS A 74 -10.66 10.16 9.57
N PHE A 75 -11.24 9.14 8.96
CA PHE A 75 -11.97 8.08 9.64
C PHE A 75 -11.03 7.21 10.48
N LEU A 76 -9.87 6.84 9.93
CA LEU A 76 -8.83 6.09 10.65
C LEU A 76 -8.22 6.90 11.81
N LYS A 77 -8.10 8.23 11.69
CA LYS A 77 -7.64 9.09 12.79
C LYS A 77 -8.66 9.23 13.92
N LYS A 78 -9.95 9.19 13.59
CA LYS A 78 -11.03 9.52 14.53
C LYS A 78 -11.68 8.30 15.18
N HIS A 79 -11.66 7.15 14.52
CA HIS A 79 -12.29 5.94 15.02
C HIS A 79 -11.25 4.97 15.58
N LYS A 80 -11.52 4.48 16.80
CA LYS A 80 -10.72 3.44 17.45
C LYS A 80 -10.53 2.27 16.50
N LEU A 81 -9.28 1.96 16.20
CA LEU A 81 -8.93 0.84 15.33
C LEU A 81 -9.40 -0.45 16.02
N ARG A 82 -9.69 -1.49 15.24
CA ARG A 82 -10.26 -2.76 15.74
C ARG A 82 -9.44 -3.41 16.88
N ASN A 83 -8.18 -3.01 17.08
CA ASN A 83 -7.27 -3.52 18.10
C ASN A 83 -7.22 -2.72 19.42
N ASP A 84 -7.97 -1.63 19.57
CA ASP A 84 -7.97 -0.77 20.79
C ASP A 84 -8.64 -1.43 22.02
N VAL A 85 -8.88 -2.75 22.01
CA VAL A 85 -9.44 -3.51 23.14
C VAL A 85 -8.37 -4.42 23.80
N ALA A 86 -7.11 -4.41 23.35
CA ALA A 86 -6.09 -5.34 23.85
C ALA A 86 -4.81 -4.70 24.42
N ILE A 87 -4.75 -3.39 24.65
CA ILE A 87 -3.59 -2.73 25.26
C ILE A 87 -4.04 -1.71 26.31
N GLU A 88 -4.81 -2.17 27.29
CA GLU A 88 -4.69 -1.61 28.64
C GLU A 88 -3.47 -2.32 29.26
N TYR A 89 -2.51 -1.57 29.81
CA TYR A 89 -1.13 -1.97 30.11
C TYR A 89 -0.18 -1.94 28.91
N ILE A 90 0.39 -0.77 28.63
CA ILE A 90 1.85 -0.52 28.71
C ILE A 90 2.09 0.94 28.30
N ASN A 91 2.54 1.71 29.29
CA ASN A 91 3.27 2.97 29.25
C ASN A 91 2.51 4.28 28.99
N GLU A 92 2.16 4.90 30.12
CA GLU A 92 2.28 6.34 30.34
C GLU A 92 3.67 6.84 29.92
N GLU A 93 3.81 7.34 28.70
CA GLU A 93 4.62 8.50 28.35
C GLU A 93 4.38 8.82 26.88
N GLY A 94 3.79 9.99 26.65
CA GLY A 94 3.30 10.42 25.35
C GLY A 94 4.40 10.47 24.30
N THR A 95 4.27 9.62 23.28
CA THR A 95 4.91 9.87 21.99
C THR A 95 3.80 9.92 20.94
N VAL A 96 3.48 11.13 20.49
CA VAL A 96 2.56 11.37 19.37
C VAL A 96 3.20 10.76 18.13
N TRP A 97 2.63 9.67 17.61
CA TRP A 97 3.09 9.08 16.36
C TRP A 97 2.45 9.83 15.18
N GLU A 98 3.23 10.66 14.50
CA GLU A 98 2.89 11.23 13.20
C GLU A 98 3.18 10.21 12.09
N PRO A 99 2.25 9.93 11.17
CA PRO A 99 2.56 9.12 10.00
C PRO A 99 3.55 9.85 9.11
N GLU A 100 4.75 9.30 8.99
CA GLU A 100 5.79 9.76 8.06
C GLU A 100 5.20 9.86 6.64
N ASP A 101 5.43 11.00 5.97
CA ASP A 101 4.91 11.28 4.64
C ASP A 101 5.62 10.38 3.59
N VAL A 102 5.02 9.22 3.32
CA VAL A 102 5.57 8.16 2.44
C VAL A 102 5.61 8.56 0.96
N SER A 103 5.17 9.77 0.57
CA SER A 103 5.27 10.23 -0.81
C SER A 103 6.72 10.33 -1.31
N THR A 104 7.67 10.58 -0.42
CA THR A 104 9.11 10.64 -0.75
C THR A 104 9.73 9.25 -0.92
N ASN A 105 9.11 8.21 -0.33
CA ASN A 105 9.67 6.85 -0.30
C ASN A 105 9.31 6.02 -1.54
N VAL A 106 8.24 6.36 -2.28
CA VAL A 106 7.85 5.61 -3.49
C VAL A 106 8.85 5.85 -4.62
N VAL A 107 9.34 7.09 -4.78
CA VAL A 107 10.38 7.41 -5.78
C VAL A 107 11.71 6.76 -5.40
N GLY A 108 12.06 6.79 -4.11
CA GLY A 108 13.22 6.07 -3.56
C GLY A 108 13.14 4.57 -3.84
N GLU A 109 12.05 3.91 -3.49
CA GLU A 109 11.86 2.47 -3.74
C GLU A 109 11.92 2.09 -5.23
N VAL A 110 11.40 2.94 -6.13
CA VAL A 110 11.49 2.72 -7.58
C VAL A 110 12.95 2.83 -8.05
N LEU A 111 13.68 3.87 -7.62
CA LEU A 111 15.11 4.04 -7.93
C LEU A 111 15.97 2.91 -7.36
N LEU A 112 15.65 2.41 -6.16
CA LEU A 112 16.33 1.27 -5.54
C LEU A 112 16.08 -0.02 -6.36
N LYS A 113 14.85 -0.25 -6.84
CA LYS A 113 14.53 -1.39 -7.71
C LYS A 113 15.27 -1.32 -9.05
N GLU A 114 15.37 -0.13 -9.64
CA GLU A 114 16.11 0.10 -10.88
C GLU A 114 17.63 -0.10 -10.69
N LYS A 115 18.23 0.45 -9.62
CA LYS A 115 19.64 0.23 -9.28
C LYS A 115 19.95 -1.26 -9.08
N VAL A 116 19.11 -2.00 -8.37
CA VAL A 116 19.31 -3.44 -8.16
C VAL A 116 19.13 -4.25 -9.45
N ALA A 117 18.20 -3.86 -10.32
CA ALA A 117 18.03 -4.47 -11.65
C ALA A 117 19.27 -4.26 -12.54
N LEU A 118 19.88 -3.08 -12.50
CA LEU A 118 21.15 -2.80 -13.19
C LEU A 118 22.31 -3.63 -12.62
N LEU A 119 22.39 -3.82 -11.30
CA LEU A 119 23.41 -4.67 -10.67
C LEU A 119 23.29 -6.16 -11.03
N ALA A 120 22.09 -6.61 -11.41
CA ALA A 120 21.81 -7.95 -11.91
C ALA A 120 22.02 -8.09 -13.43
N GLN A 121 22.24 -6.99 -14.15
CA GLN A 121 22.41 -6.99 -15.60
C GLN A 121 23.66 -7.77 -16.01
N GLY A 122 23.52 -8.66 -16.99
CA GLY A 122 24.62 -9.46 -17.53
C GLY A 122 24.94 -10.76 -16.77
N ASP A 123 24.32 -11.02 -15.61
CA ASP A 123 24.48 -12.30 -14.90
C ASP A 123 23.12 -13.04 -14.75
N PRO A 124 22.93 -14.17 -15.45
CA PRO A 124 21.67 -14.90 -15.40
C PRO A 124 21.35 -15.47 -14.02
N ARG A 125 22.35 -15.72 -13.16
CA ARG A 125 22.13 -16.18 -11.78
C ARG A 125 21.55 -15.07 -10.91
N LYS A 126 22.07 -13.86 -11.02
CA LYS A 126 21.57 -12.68 -10.27
C LYS A 126 20.14 -12.32 -10.66
N ARG A 127 19.79 -12.48 -11.94
CA ARG A 127 18.41 -12.30 -12.41
C ARG A 127 17.42 -13.25 -11.74
N VAL A 128 17.76 -14.55 -11.66
CA VAL A 128 16.89 -15.54 -11.00
C VAL A 128 16.72 -15.24 -9.51
N ILE A 129 17.79 -14.78 -8.85
CA ILE A 129 17.72 -14.35 -7.44
C ILE A 129 16.78 -13.16 -7.28
N LEU A 130 16.90 -12.15 -8.16
CA LEU A 130 16.04 -10.96 -8.14
C LEU A 130 14.57 -11.33 -8.36
N GLU A 131 14.28 -12.18 -9.35
CA GLU A 131 12.92 -12.64 -9.64
C GLU A 131 12.30 -13.40 -8.45
N ALA A 132 13.10 -14.19 -7.73
CA ALA A 132 12.64 -14.86 -6.51
C ALA A 132 12.30 -13.86 -5.40
N TRP A 133 13.16 -12.85 -5.18
CA TRP A 133 12.91 -11.79 -4.19
C TRP A 133 11.67 -10.95 -4.52
N ILE A 134 11.45 -10.61 -5.79
CA ILE A 134 10.25 -9.87 -6.25
C ILE A 134 8.97 -10.66 -5.96
N ARG A 135 9.03 -12.00 -6.07
CA ARG A 135 7.91 -12.89 -5.77
C ARG A 135 7.72 -13.15 -4.26
N GLY A 136 8.52 -12.52 -3.41
CA GLY A 136 8.45 -12.67 -1.95
C GLY A 136 9.18 -13.90 -1.40
N CYS A 137 9.90 -14.65 -2.24
CA CYS A 137 10.74 -15.75 -1.77
C CYS A 137 12.10 -15.18 -1.34
N THR A 138 12.34 -15.09 -0.03
CA THR A 138 13.57 -14.53 0.57
C THR A 138 14.44 -15.59 1.25
N ASN A 139 14.03 -16.86 1.21
CA ASN A 139 14.80 -17.97 1.77
C ASN A 139 15.95 -18.34 0.83
N ASP A 140 17.19 -18.04 1.25
CA ASP A 140 18.39 -18.30 0.47
C ASP A 140 18.56 -19.80 0.13
N THR A 141 18.05 -20.70 0.97
CA THR A 141 18.13 -22.16 0.75
C THR A 141 17.30 -22.58 -0.46
N ASP A 142 16.07 -22.08 -0.57
CA ASP A 142 15.15 -22.40 -1.67
C ASP A 142 15.68 -21.82 -2.99
N ILE A 143 16.18 -20.58 -2.94
CA ILE A 143 16.78 -19.91 -4.10
C ILE A 143 18.06 -20.64 -4.52
N SER A 144 18.89 -21.10 -3.59
CA SER A 144 20.11 -21.84 -3.90
C SER A 144 19.84 -23.18 -4.57
N THR A 145 18.76 -23.85 -4.17
CA THR A 145 18.31 -25.12 -4.76
C THR A 145 17.81 -24.89 -6.18
N LEU A 146 17.03 -23.82 -6.39
CA LEU A 146 16.58 -23.40 -7.72
C LEU A 146 17.76 -23.05 -8.64
N LEU A 147 18.78 -22.36 -8.12
CA LEU A 147 20.00 -22.04 -8.87
C LEU A 147 20.81 -23.29 -9.21
N ALA A 148 20.94 -24.23 -8.28
CA ALA A 148 21.62 -25.50 -8.52
C ALA A 148 20.90 -26.33 -9.59
N GLN A 149 19.56 -26.35 -9.59
CA GLN A 149 18.76 -27.03 -10.60
C GLN A 149 18.89 -26.40 -11.99
N ARG A 150 18.96 -25.06 -12.08
CA ARG A 150 19.01 -24.35 -13.37
C ARG A 150 20.40 -24.19 -13.98
N PHE A 151 21.42 -23.98 -13.14
CA PHE A 151 22.77 -23.64 -13.58
C PHE A 151 23.82 -24.67 -13.16
N GLY A 152 23.41 -25.74 -12.48
CA GLY A 152 24.31 -26.75 -11.93
C GLY A 152 25.12 -26.25 -10.73
N GLY A 153 25.96 -27.13 -10.18
CA GLY A 153 26.85 -26.83 -9.06
C GLY A 153 26.24 -27.05 -7.67
N ASN A 154 27.00 -26.70 -6.64
CA ASN A 154 26.65 -26.97 -5.24
C ASN A 154 25.74 -25.88 -4.67
N ALA A 155 24.59 -26.25 -4.09
CA ALA A 155 23.67 -25.35 -3.41
C ALA A 155 24.36 -24.48 -2.35
N ARG A 156 25.32 -25.03 -1.59
CA ARG A 156 26.08 -24.26 -0.59
C ARG A 156 26.91 -23.14 -1.20
N SER A 157 27.45 -23.35 -2.40
CA SER A 157 28.18 -22.33 -3.15
C SER A 157 27.21 -21.26 -3.66
N HIS A 158 26.01 -21.65 -4.10
CA HIS A 158 24.96 -20.71 -4.49
C HIS A 158 24.42 -19.89 -3.31
N CYS A 159 24.28 -20.46 -2.10
CA CYS A 159 23.96 -19.68 -0.90
C CYS A 159 24.98 -18.56 -0.64
N ARG A 160 26.28 -18.89 -0.69
CA ARG A 160 27.34 -17.88 -0.52
C ARG A 160 27.29 -16.83 -1.62
N PHE A 161 26.95 -17.22 -2.85
CA PHE A 161 26.78 -16.30 -3.97
C PHE A 161 25.60 -15.34 -3.75
N ILE A 162 24.45 -15.85 -3.29
CA ILE A 162 23.28 -15.03 -2.94
C ILE A 162 23.63 -14.02 -1.84
N GLN A 163 24.30 -14.45 -0.78
CA GLN A 163 24.73 -13.58 0.31
C GLN A 163 25.67 -12.47 -0.17
N ARG A 164 26.68 -12.80 -0.98
CA ARG A 164 27.59 -11.80 -1.58
C ARG A 164 26.86 -10.81 -2.47
N PHE A 165 25.90 -11.30 -3.26
CA PHE A 165 25.08 -10.45 -4.11
C PHE A 165 24.22 -9.51 -3.28
N ARG A 166 23.59 -10.02 -2.21
CA ARG A 166 22.80 -9.23 -1.25
C ARG A 166 23.63 -8.14 -0.58
N SER A 167 24.82 -8.47 -0.08
CA SER A 167 25.75 -7.49 0.50
C SER A 167 26.16 -6.42 -0.52
N ARG A 168 26.47 -6.82 -1.77
CA ARG A 168 26.80 -5.86 -2.83
C ARG A 168 25.63 -4.92 -3.15
N CYS A 169 24.40 -5.42 -3.19
CA CYS A 169 23.23 -4.58 -3.33
C CYS A 169 23.11 -3.61 -2.15
N GLN A 170 23.20 -4.10 -0.91
CA GLN A 170 23.12 -3.25 0.29
C GLN A 170 24.16 -2.12 0.30
N SER A 171 25.42 -2.41 -0.03
CA SER A 171 26.47 -1.40 -0.10
C SER A 171 26.23 -0.34 -1.17
N GLN A 172 25.59 -0.70 -2.29
CA GLN A 172 25.28 0.22 -3.40
C GLN A 172 23.99 1.02 -3.18
N LEU A 173 23.11 0.54 -2.30
CA LEU A 173 21.90 1.27 -1.89
C LEU A 173 22.19 2.23 -0.73
N ALA A 174 23.24 1.97 0.05
CA ALA A 174 23.71 2.82 1.14
C ALA A 174 24.75 3.89 0.71
N ALA A 175 25.16 3.89 -0.56
CA ALA A 175 26.07 4.85 -1.19
C ALA A 175 25.31 5.79 -2.12
#